data_AF-A0A7K0VMU9-F1
#
_entry.id   AF-A0A7K0VMU9-F1
#
_cell.length_a   1.000
_cell.length_b   1.000
_cell.length_c   1.000
_cell.angle_alpha   90.00
_cell.angle_beta   90.00
_cell.angle_gamma   90.00
#
_symmetry.space_group_name_H-M   'P 1'
#
loop_
_entity.id
_entity.type
_entity.pdbx_description
1 polymer ?
#
loop_
_entity_poly.entity_id
_entity_poly.type
_entity_poly.pdbx_seq_one_letter_code
_entity_poly.pdbx_strand_id
1 'polypeptide(L)'
;ITAGRMGHYADFFSFGTNDLTQLTWAFSRDDVESTFLPRYLDLELLPFNPFESLDQAGVGILVRTAVEQARGLRPDFKLGVCGEHGGDPRSIHFFHELGLDYVSCSPFRVPVARLEAGRALVLNSASGSSV
;
A
#
# COMPACT_ATOMS: atom_id res chain seq x y z
N ILE A 1 -10.04 -0.78 -11.05
CA ILE A 1 -11.36 -0.11 -11.23
C ILE A 1 -12.58 -1.06 -11.24
N THR A 2 -12.42 -2.38 -11.09
CA THR A 2 -13.52 -3.37 -11.12
C THR A 2 -13.66 -4.17 -9.81
N ALA A 3 -13.07 -3.70 -8.71
CA ALA A 3 -13.04 -4.41 -7.43
C ALA A 3 -14.45 -4.68 -6.89
N GLY A 4 -15.43 -3.79 -7.16
CA GLY A 4 -16.83 -4.02 -6.81
C GLY A 4 -17.42 -5.29 -7.43
N ARG A 5 -17.03 -5.67 -8.65
CA ARG A 5 -17.48 -6.94 -9.24
C ARG A 5 -16.83 -8.15 -8.57
N MET A 6 -15.57 -8.03 -8.17
CA MET A 6 -14.83 -9.09 -7.50
C MET A 6 -15.30 -9.29 -6.05
N GLY A 7 -15.68 -8.21 -5.37
CA GLY A 7 -16.10 -8.24 -3.96
C GLY A 7 -17.36 -9.05 -3.70
N HIS A 8 -18.20 -9.31 -4.71
CA HIS A 8 -19.34 -10.24 -4.57
C HIS A 8 -18.92 -11.70 -4.35
N TYR A 9 -17.70 -12.06 -4.74
CA TYR A 9 -17.19 -13.43 -4.71
C TYR A 9 -16.01 -13.61 -3.75
N ALA A 10 -15.58 -12.54 -3.08
CA ALA A 10 -14.40 -12.54 -2.22
C ALA A 10 -14.78 -12.20 -0.78
N ASP A 11 -14.23 -12.95 0.17
CA ASP A 11 -14.41 -12.69 1.60
C ASP A 11 -13.52 -11.56 2.12
N PHE A 12 -12.37 -11.35 1.48
CA PHE A 12 -11.41 -10.32 1.81
C PHE A 12 -10.55 -9.97 0.59
N PHE A 13 -9.86 -8.84 0.62
CA PHE A 13 -8.81 -8.51 -0.33
C PHE A 13 -7.45 -8.42 0.37
N SER A 14 -6.43 -8.96 -0.28
CA SER A 14 -5.04 -8.72 0.05
C SER A 14 -4.36 -8.07 -1.14
N PHE A 15 -3.93 -6.82 -0.98
CA PHE A 15 -3.25 -6.07 -2.04
C PHE A 15 -1.82 -6.59 -2.21
N GLY A 16 -1.56 -7.29 -3.31
CA GLY A 16 -0.22 -7.61 -3.79
C GLY A 16 0.43 -6.37 -4.39
N THR A 17 0.91 -5.47 -3.54
CA THR A 17 1.38 -4.14 -3.99
C THR A 17 2.65 -4.19 -4.83
N ASN A 18 3.48 -5.24 -4.72
CA ASN A 18 4.62 -5.43 -5.62
C ASN A 18 4.16 -5.54 -7.08
N ASP A 19 3.27 -6.48 -7.39
CA ASP A 19 2.75 -6.67 -8.75
C ASP A 19 1.90 -5.48 -9.21
N LEU A 20 1.12 -4.89 -8.29
CA LEU A 20 0.33 -3.70 -8.60
C LEU A 20 1.24 -2.53 -9.00
N THR A 21 2.38 -2.33 -8.32
CA THR A 21 3.40 -1.35 -8.71
C THR A 21 3.97 -1.69 -10.08
N GLN A 22 4.36 -2.96 -10.33
CA GLN A 22 4.92 -3.36 -11.62
C GLN A 22 3.98 -3.02 -12.78
N LEU A 23 2.69 -3.35 -12.64
CA LEU A 23 1.69 -3.10 -13.68
C LEU A 23 1.35 -1.61 -13.82
N THR A 24 1.38 -0.84 -12.73
CA THR A 24 1.06 0.60 -12.75
C THR A 24 2.19 1.41 -13.37
N TRP A 25 3.44 1.08 -13.01
CA TRP A 25 4.64 1.76 -13.51
C TRP A 25 5.13 1.18 -14.84
N ALA A 26 4.59 0.04 -15.28
CA ALA A 26 5.13 -0.78 -16.36
C ALA A 26 6.61 -1.13 -16.12
N PHE A 27 6.97 -1.37 -14.87
CA PHE A 27 8.32 -1.71 -14.42
C PHE A 27 8.37 -3.19 -14.06
N SER A 28 9.12 -3.98 -14.83
CA SER A 28 9.53 -5.31 -14.39
C SER A 28 10.57 -5.14 -13.29
N ARG A 29 10.27 -5.55 -12.06
CA ARG A 29 11.11 -5.27 -10.89
C ARG A 29 12.55 -5.74 -11.09
N ASP A 30 12.72 -7.00 -11.50
CA ASP A 30 14.03 -7.63 -11.68
C ASP A 30 14.88 -6.90 -12.74
N ASP A 31 14.24 -6.41 -13.80
CA ASP A 31 14.91 -5.69 -14.89
C ASP A 31 15.25 -4.26 -14.47
N VAL A 32 14.31 -3.52 -13.85
CA VAL A 32 14.53 -2.09 -13.56
C VAL A 32 15.50 -1.86 -12.41
N GLU A 33 15.48 -2.71 -11.38
CA GLU A 33 16.39 -2.62 -10.23
C GLU A 33 17.85 -2.78 -10.67
N SER A 34 18.11 -3.61 -11.68
CA SER A 34 19.46 -3.89 -12.19
C SER A 34 19.89 -2.99 -13.36
N THR A 35 19.00 -2.14 -13.89
CA THR A 35 19.28 -1.31 -15.07
C THR A 35 19.24 0.19 -14.76
N PHE A 36 18.08 0.84 -14.91
CA PHE A 36 17.98 2.30 -14.90
C PHE A 36 17.47 2.89 -13.58
N LEU A 37 16.84 2.08 -12.71
CA LEU A 37 16.25 2.60 -11.48
C LEU A 37 17.28 3.26 -10.54
N PRO A 38 18.48 2.68 -10.29
CA PRO A 38 19.50 3.34 -9.47
C PRO A 38 19.90 4.69 -10.07
N ARG A 39 20.07 4.76 -11.39
CA ARG A 39 20.45 6.00 -12.08
C ARG A 39 19.36 7.07 -12.01
N TYR A 40 18.08 6.67 -12.04
CA TYR A 40 16.96 7.60 -11.91
C TYR A 40 16.88 8.20 -10.51
N LEU A 41 17.21 7.42 -9.47
CA LEU A 41 17.31 7.90 -8.10
C LEU A 41 18.52 8.84 -7.91
N ASP A 42 19.69 8.48 -8.44
CA ASP A 42 20.89 9.32 -8.38
C ASP A 42 20.71 10.68 -9.07
N LEU A 43 19.92 10.71 -10.14
CA LEU A 43 19.59 11.92 -10.89
C LEU A 43 18.37 12.65 -10.32
N GLU A 44 17.79 12.15 -9.22
CA GLU A 44 16.57 12.68 -8.58
C GLU A 44 15.37 12.78 -9.55
N LEU A 45 15.36 11.96 -10.61
CA LEU A 45 14.23 11.84 -11.54
C LEU A 45 13.06 11.12 -10.88
N LEU A 46 13.35 10.26 -9.90
CA LEU A 46 12.37 9.65 -9.01
C LEU A 46 12.67 10.05 -7.57
N PRO A 47 11.65 10.45 -6.79
CA PRO A 47 11.86 10.86 -5.40
C PRO A 47 12.05 9.68 -4.43
N PHE A 48 11.73 8.45 -4.84
CA PHE A 48 11.87 7.22 -4.06
C PHE A 48 11.81 5.99 -4.97
N ASN A 49 12.25 4.83 -4.46
CA ASN A 49 12.04 3.54 -5.11
C ASN A 49 10.59 3.08 -4.92
N PRO A 50 9.77 2.96 -6.00
CA PRO A 50 8.35 2.63 -5.88
C PRO A 50 8.08 1.17 -5.45
N PHE A 51 9.12 0.33 -5.36
CA PHE A 51 9.03 -1.05 -4.82
C PHE A 51 9.38 -1.13 -3.32
N GLU A 52 9.93 -0.05 -2.74
CA GLU A 52 10.24 0.03 -1.31
C GLU A 52 9.18 0.83 -0.55
N SER A 53 8.79 2.00 -1.09
CA SER A 53 7.71 2.83 -0.56
C SER A 53 6.61 2.98 -1.60
N LEU A 54 5.36 2.83 -1.17
CA LEU A 54 4.21 2.88 -2.06
C LEU A 54 4.10 4.25 -2.73
N ASP A 55 3.96 4.24 -4.05
CA ASP A 55 3.52 5.40 -4.82
C ASP A 55 2.03 5.69 -4.52
N GLN A 56 1.79 6.62 -3.60
CA GLN A 56 0.45 6.99 -3.16
C GLN A 56 -0.36 7.70 -4.25
N ALA A 57 0.30 8.37 -5.20
CA ALA A 57 -0.35 9.19 -6.23
C ALA A 57 -0.74 8.38 -7.47
N GLY A 58 -0.03 7.29 -7.77
CA GLY A 58 -0.42 6.33 -8.82
C GLY A 58 -1.04 5.07 -8.23
N VAL A 59 -0.20 4.19 -7.68
CA VAL A 59 -0.62 2.88 -7.13
C VAL A 59 -1.66 3.06 -6.02
N GLY A 60 -1.49 4.08 -5.16
CA GLY A 60 -2.42 4.40 -4.07
C GLY A 60 -3.83 4.75 -4.53
N ILE A 61 -4.02 5.33 -5.72
CA ILE A 61 -5.36 5.57 -6.29
C ILE A 61 -6.07 4.24 -6.58
N LEU A 62 -5.35 3.24 -7.08
CA LEU A 62 -5.92 1.91 -7.36
C LEU A 62 -6.33 1.21 -6.07
N VAL A 63 -5.49 1.29 -5.02
CA VAL A 63 -5.81 0.74 -3.70
C VAL A 63 -7.03 1.45 -3.11
N ARG A 64 -7.04 2.79 -3.09
CA ARG A 64 -8.18 3.59 -2.60
C ARG A 64 -9.48 3.25 -3.31
N THR A 65 -9.44 3.18 -4.65
CA THR A 65 -10.62 2.80 -5.46
C THR A 65 -11.14 1.42 -5.08
N ALA A 66 -10.25 0.45 -4.86
CA ALA A 66 -10.64 -0.91 -4.49
C ALA A 66 -11.23 -0.98 -3.06
N VAL A 67 -10.65 -0.22 -2.12
CA VAL A 67 -11.17 -0.07 -0.75
C VAL A 67 -12.58 0.51 -0.76
N GLU A 68 -12.79 1.64 -1.45
CA GLU A 68 -14.08 2.31 -1.56
C GLU A 68 -15.14 1.39 -2.19
N GLN A 69 -14.79 0.70 -3.28
CA GLN A 69 -15.70 -0.24 -3.94
C GLN A 69 -16.03 -1.45 -3.04
N ALA A 70 -15.06 -2.00 -2.30
CA ALA A 70 -15.30 -3.13 -1.41
C ALA A 70 -16.17 -2.76 -0.22
N ARG A 71 -15.87 -1.63 0.44
CA ARG A 71 -16.64 -1.12 1.58
C ARG A 71 -18.03 -0.63 1.19
N GLY A 72 -18.19 -0.16 -0.05
CA GLY A 72 -19.51 0.15 -0.62
C GLY A 72 -20.42 -1.07 -0.79
N LEU A 73 -19.86 -2.27 -0.93
CA LEU A 73 -20.63 -3.53 -0.97
C LEU A 73 -20.93 -4.06 0.43
N ARG A 74 -19.90 -4.11 1.29
CA ARG A 74 -19.99 -4.58 2.68
C ARG A 74 -19.14 -3.68 3.57
N PRO A 75 -19.72 -2.95 4.53
CA PRO A 75 -18.96 -2.06 5.41
C PRO A 75 -17.87 -2.77 6.22
N ASP A 76 -18.01 -4.06 6.49
CA ASP A 76 -17.08 -4.90 7.25
C ASP A 76 -16.12 -5.75 6.37
N PHE A 77 -16.11 -5.53 5.04
CA PHE A 77 -15.25 -6.25 4.09
C PHE A 77 -13.77 -6.21 4.49
N LYS A 78 -13.14 -7.37 4.69
CA LYS A 78 -11.75 -7.41 5.19
C LYS A 78 -10.74 -6.99 4.12
N LEU A 79 -9.85 -6.07 4.46
CA LEU A 79 -8.87 -5.47 3.56
C LEU A 79 -7.48 -5.50 4.19
N GLY A 80 -6.48 -5.96 3.46
CA GLY A 80 -5.10 -5.85 3.91
C GLY A 80 -4.11 -5.82 2.75
N VAL A 81 -2.84 -5.75 3.07
CA VAL A 81 -1.74 -5.65 2.11
C VAL A 81 -0.65 -6.66 2.44
N CYS A 82 0.00 -7.20 1.41
CA CYS A 82 1.19 -8.02 1.53
C CYS A 82 2.33 -7.47 0.67
N GLY A 83 3.55 -7.81 1.05
CA GLY A 83 4.77 -7.44 0.32
C GLY A 83 5.63 -6.43 1.05
N GLU A 84 6.55 -5.82 0.32
CA GLU A 84 7.60 -4.95 0.88
C GLU A 84 7.01 -3.72 1.57
N HIS A 85 6.02 -3.10 0.93
CA HIS A 85 5.30 -1.92 1.43
C HIS A 85 4.59 -2.17 2.77
N GLY A 86 4.25 -3.42 3.09
CA GLY A 86 3.64 -3.78 4.38
C GLY A 86 4.56 -3.58 5.58
N GLY A 87 5.86 -3.37 5.35
CA GLY A 87 6.86 -3.06 6.38
C GLY A 87 7.50 -1.67 6.23
N ASP A 88 7.03 -0.85 5.29
CA ASP A 88 7.52 0.52 5.07
C ASP A 88 6.68 1.52 5.89
N PRO A 89 7.28 2.33 6.78
CA PRO A 89 6.56 3.29 7.62
C PRO A 89 5.59 4.20 6.84
N ARG A 90 6.05 4.81 5.74
CA ARG A 90 5.23 5.75 4.96
C ARG A 90 4.02 5.05 4.32
N SER A 91 4.22 3.85 3.81
CA SER A 91 3.16 3.02 3.24
C SER A 91 2.16 2.58 4.31
N ILE A 92 2.63 2.17 5.49
CA ILE A 92 1.75 1.75 6.62
C ILE A 92 0.82 2.88 7.04
N HIS A 93 1.33 4.11 7.15
CA HIS A 93 0.49 5.26 7.52
C HIS A 93 -0.58 5.51 6.46
N PHE A 94 -0.23 5.43 5.18
CA PHE A 94 -1.20 5.54 4.08
C PHE A 94 -2.25 4.42 4.11
N PHE A 95 -1.86 3.17 4.36
CA PHE A 95 -2.81 2.06 4.50
C PHE A 95 -3.74 2.23 5.69
N HIS A 96 -3.24 2.80 6.79
CA HIS A 96 -4.05 3.16 7.95
C HIS A 96 -5.08 4.25 7.59
N GLU A 97 -4.68 5.30 6.87
CA GLU A 97 -5.60 6.35 6.40
C GLU A 97 -6.71 5.80 5.48
N LEU A 98 -6.40 4.78 4.68
CA LEU A 98 -7.38 4.08 3.85
C LEU A 98 -8.27 3.10 4.62
N GLY A 99 -8.01 2.84 5.91
CA GLY A 99 -8.81 1.91 6.71
C GLY A 99 -8.59 0.43 6.36
N LEU A 100 -7.36 0.04 5.99
CA LEU A 100 -7.01 -1.38 5.89
C LEU A 100 -7.01 -2.02 7.29
N ASP A 101 -7.49 -3.26 7.37
CA ASP A 101 -7.56 -4.05 8.61
C ASP A 101 -6.19 -4.61 9.04
N TYR A 102 -5.28 -4.87 8.09
CA TYR A 102 -3.95 -5.40 8.41
C TYR A 102 -2.87 -5.08 7.37
N VAL A 103 -1.62 -5.15 7.81
CA VAL A 103 -0.42 -5.21 6.97
C VAL A 103 0.31 -6.53 7.21
N SER A 104 0.89 -7.11 6.16
CA SER A 104 1.68 -8.33 6.21
C SER A 104 3.05 -8.07 5.59
N CYS A 105 4.12 -8.38 6.35
CA CYS A 105 5.50 -8.13 5.97
C CYS A 105 6.42 -9.27 6.42
N SER A 106 7.68 -9.24 5.99
CA SER A 106 8.68 -10.23 6.38
C SER A 106 8.91 -10.25 7.91
N PRO A 107 9.29 -11.41 8.51
CA PRO A 107 9.37 -11.56 9.96
C PRO A 107 10.18 -10.47 10.68
N PHE A 108 11.30 -10.05 10.10
CA PHE A 108 12.17 -9.04 10.69
C PHE A 108 11.61 -7.62 10.64
N ARG A 109 10.65 -7.35 9.73
CA ARG A 109 9.95 -6.06 9.64
C ARG A 109 8.71 -5.99 10.54
N VAL A 110 8.25 -7.11 11.10
CA VAL A 110 7.09 -7.13 12.01
C VAL A 110 7.21 -6.13 13.18
N PRO A 111 8.36 -6.00 13.88
CA PRO A 111 8.50 -4.99 14.94
C PRO A 111 8.30 -3.56 14.45
N VAL A 112 8.87 -3.22 13.28
CA VAL A 112 8.71 -1.90 12.65
C VAL A 112 7.27 -1.68 12.26
N ALA A 113 6.64 -2.66 11.62
CA ALA A 113 5.25 -2.55 11.19
C ALA A 113 4.30 -2.33 12.36
N ARG A 114 4.52 -3.01 13.50
CA ARG A 114 3.74 -2.81 14.73
C ARG A 114 3.93 -1.41 15.31
N LEU A 115 5.16 -0.91 15.36
CA LEU A 115 5.46 0.43 15.85
C LEU A 115 4.77 1.50 14.99
N GLU A 116 4.89 1.39 13.68
CA GLU A 116 4.36 2.39 12.75
C GLU A 116 2.84 2.34 12.63
N ALA A 117 2.22 1.16 12.72
CA ALA A 117 0.76 1.06 12.85
C ALA A 117 0.24 1.77 14.10
N GLY A 118 0.96 1.64 15.23
CA GLY A 118 0.64 2.36 16.46
C GLY A 118 0.84 3.87 16.32
N ARG A 119 1.93 4.30 15.68
CA ARG A 119 2.21 5.73 15.41
C ARG A 119 1.15 6.35 14.50
N ALA A 120 0.74 5.65 13.44
CA ALA A 120 -0.29 6.13 12.53
C ALA A 120 -1.59 6.47 13.29
N LEU A 121 -2.02 5.58 14.20
CA LEU A 121 -3.21 5.81 15.04
C LEU A 121 -3.05 7.06 15.95
N VAL A 122 -1.91 7.19 16.64
CA VAL A 122 -1.66 8.30 17.57
C VAL A 122 -1.59 9.64 16.83
N LEU A 123 -0.89 9.70 15.70
CA LEU A 123 -0.74 10.91 14.91
C LEU A 123 -2.07 11.35 14.29
N ASN A 124 -2.87 10.40 13.79
CA ASN A 124 -4.19 10.68 13.27
C ASN A 124 -5.11 11.25 14.38
N SER A 125 -5.08 10.64 15.57
CA SER A 125 -5.83 11.11 16.74
C SER A 125 -5.40 12.51 17.22
N ALA A 126 -4.11 12.83 17.14
CA ALA A 126 -3.58 14.15 17.51
C ALA A 126 -3.94 15.25 16.50
N SER A 127 -4.20 14.89 15.25
CA SER A 127 -4.57 15.83 14.17
C SER A 127 -6.05 16.24 14.17
N GLY A 128 -6.87 15.72 15.10
CA GLY A 128 -8.25 16.15 15.31
C GLY A 128 -9.24 15.74 14.21
N SER A 129 -8.84 14.88 13.27
CA SER A 129 -9.76 14.34 12.26
C SER A 129 -10.48 13.12 12.83
N SER A 130 -11.52 13.38 13.62
CA SER A 130 -12.53 12.37 13.95
C SER A 130 -13.35 12.08 12.69
N VAL A 131 -13.25 10.86 12.16
CA VAL A 131 -14.26 10.28 11.27
C VAL A 131 -15.55 10.05 12.04
#